data_AF-A0A2C0EHT6-F1
#
_entry.id   AF-A0A2C0EHT6-F1
#
_cell.length_a   1.000
_cell.length_b   1.000
_cell.length_c   1.000
_cell.angle_alpha   90.00
_cell.angle_beta   90.00
_cell.angle_gamma   90.00
#
_symmetry.space_group_name_H-M   'P 1'
#
loop_
_entity.id
_entity.type
_entity.pdbx_description
1 polymer ?
#
loop_
_entity_poly.entity_id
_entity_poly.type
_entity_poly.pdbx_seq_one_letter_code
_entity_poly.pdbx_strand_id
1 'polypeptide(L)'
;MPWEDVVNSIEEAKQLSRPMDYDYLDLLKNRFTYLRKYTPTLLDVLEFTSTKSGEPLLQAIDTIKEMNRHSKRKIPEDAPLNFVPNRWKKHVFSDDGSIDRHYYEMAVLTELRNLVRSGNVSITGSRQHQDFEEYLISKDQWEKEKYNNRLVVPPSVEDYLFERMESLQKRLTWITANISDIEGVNFENGYLHIQRLEKNVPDAARNYSLSLYQLLPRVKLTDLLMEVSEWTGFEKQFLHASTLQPPKEEEKPAIMAAIMAMGTNVGLTKMAEATDGISYRQNVYCITVAFV
;
A
#
# COMPACT_ATOMS: atom_id res chain seq x y z
N MET A 1 46.88 -24.09 10.88
CA MET A 1 46.91 -23.07 9.83
C MET A 1 47.59 -21.84 10.42
N PRO A 2 48.71 -21.38 9.86
CA PRO A 2 49.33 -20.10 10.22
C PRO A 2 48.32 -18.95 10.17
N TRP A 3 48.48 -17.96 11.05
CA TRP A 3 47.58 -16.79 11.12
C TRP A 3 47.53 -16.02 9.81
N GLU A 4 48.65 -15.94 9.10
CA GLU A 4 48.78 -15.29 7.80
C GLU A 4 47.94 -15.98 6.71
N ASP A 5 47.85 -17.31 6.73
CA ASP A 5 47.03 -18.07 5.79
C ASP A 5 45.53 -17.86 6.06
N VAL A 6 45.15 -17.65 7.33
CA VAL A 6 43.77 -17.32 7.72
C VAL A 6 43.40 -15.91 7.25
N VAL A 7 44.30 -14.94 7.40
CA VAL A 7 44.09 -13.57 6.91
C VAL A 7 43.97 -13.55 5.38
N ASN A 8 44.87 -14.24 4.66
CA ASN A 8 44.80 -14.36 3.21
C ASN A 8 43.51 -15.06 2.76
N SER A 9 43.09 -16.12 3.45
CA SER A 9 41.82 -16.81 3.15
C SER A 9 40.60 -15.92 3.39
N ILE A 10 40.64 -15.02 4.39
CA ILE A 10 39.58 -14.05 4.66
C ILE A 10 39.57 -12.94 3.60
N GLU A 11 40.74 -12.50 3.11
CA GLU A 11 40.84 -11.52 2.02
C GLU A 11 40.41 -12.09 0.67
N GLU A 12 40.83 -13.32 0.33
CA GLU A 12 40.32 -14.06 -0.84
C GLU A 12 38.82 -14.33 -0.72
N ALA A 13 38.35 -14.75 0.46
CA ALA A 13 36.93 -14.92 0.70
C ALA A 13 36.17 -13.60 0.56
N LYS A 14 36.74 -12.45 0.96
CA LYS A 14 36.14 -11.12 0.73
C LYS A 14 36.12 -10.73 -0.75
N GLN A 15 37.14 -11.09 -1.53
CA GLN A 15 37.17 -10.88 -2.99
C GLN A 15 36.17 -11.79 -3.72
N LEU A 16 36.04 -13.04 -3.27
CA LEU A 16 35.13 -14.05 -3.83
C LEU A 16 33.68 -13.86 -3.33
N SER A 17 33.49 -13.33 -2.12
CA SER A 17 32.19 -13.01 -1.53
C SER A 17 31.65 -11.70 -2.10
N ARG A 18 31.46 -11.68 -3.42
CA ARG A 18 30.75 -10.67 -4.20
C ARG A 18 31.35 -9.25 -4.07
N PRO A 19 31.85 -8.63 -5.16
CA PRO A 19 32.33 -7.25 -5.09
C PRO A 19 31.24 -6.34 -4.51
N MET A 20 31.61 -5.36 -3.67
CA MET A 20 30.67 -4.40 -3.08
C MET A 20 29.83 -3.63 -4.13
N ASP A 21 30.27 -3.63 -5.38
CA ASP A 21 29.59 -3.04 -6.54
C ASP A 21 28.74 -4.03 -7.36
N TYR A 22 28.50 -5.26 -6.87
CA TYR A 22 27.62 -6.22 -7.55
C TYR A 22 26.16 -5.74 -7.52
N ASP A 23 25.74 -5.06 -8.57
CA ASP A 23 24.36 -4.61 -8.72
C ASP A 23 23.53 -5.75 -9.30
N TYR A 24 22.46 -6.16 -8.61
CA TYR A 24 21.53 -7.18 -9.12
C TYR A 24 20.94 -6.83 -10.49
N LEU A 25 21.02 -5.55 -10.90
CA LEU A 25 20.68 -5.10 -12.24
C LEU A 25 21.51 -5.83 -13.31
N ASP A 26 22.76 -6.20 -13.05
CA ASP A 26 23.60 -6.98 -13.97
C ASP A 26 23.02 -8.37 -14.27
N LEU A 27 22.34 -8.96 -13.29
CA LEU A 27 21.66 -10.25 -13.47
C LEU A 27 20.36 -10.12 -14.27
N LEU A 28 19.77 -8.92 -14.34
CA LEU A 28 18.50 -8.72 -15.02
C LEU A 28 18.64 -8.83 -16.54
N LYS A 29 19.80 -8.52 -17.12
CA LYS A 29 20.07 -8.65 -18.57
C LYS A 29 19.72 -10.05 -19.09
N ASN A 30 19.99 -11.09 -18.30
CA ASN A 30 19.65 -12.49 -18.62
C ASN A 30 18.15 -12.80 -18.63
N ARG A 31 17.33 -11.94 -18.01
CA ARG A 31 15.86 -12.05 -17.95
C ARG A 31 15.15 -11.21 -19.01
N PHE A 32 15.87 -10.36 -19.77
CA PHE A 32 15.30 -9.51 -20.81
C PHE A 32 14.42 -10.29 -21.79
N THR A 33 14.93 -11.40 -22.31
CA THR A 33 14.22 -12.24 -23.28
C THR A 33 12.92 -12.81 -22.72
N TYR A 34 12.85 -13.05 -21.41
CA TYR A 34 11.63 -13.51 -20.75
C TYR A 34 10.58 -12.40 -20.68
N LEU A 35 10.99 -11.19 -20.28
CA LEU A 35 10.11 -10.01 -20.22
C LEU A 35 9.55 -9.68 -21.61
N ARG A 36 10.39 -9.73 -22.65
CA ARG A 36 9.99 -9.44 -24.04
C ARG A 36 8.91 -10.35 -24.61
N LYS A 37 8.63 -11.50 -24.00
CA LYS A 37 7.55 -12.40 -24.45
C LYS A 37 6.16 -11.77 -24.32
N TYR A 38 5.97 -10.86 -23.37
CA TYR A 38 4.66 -10.27 -23.09
C TYR A 38 4.68 -8.74 -23.06
N THR A 39 5.83 -8.10 -22.82
CA THR A 39 5.88 -6.64 -22.68
C THR A 39 5.45 -5.87 -23.94
N PRO A 40 5.73 -6.30 -25.18
CA PRO A 40 5.23 -5.59 -26.35
C PRO A 40 3.70 -5.58 -26.42
N THR A 41 3.07 -6.74 -26.17
CA THR A 41 1.61 -6.86 -26.16
C THR A 41 0.98 -6.09 -25.01
N LEU A 42 1.59 -6.15 -23.81
CA LEU A 42 1.13 -5.40 -22.65
C LEU A 42 1.11 -3.90 -22.94
N LEU A 43 2.18 -3.36 -23.51
CA LEU A 43 2.27 -1.94 -23.82
C LEU A 43 1.30 -1.54 -24.94
N ASP A 44 1.04 -2.40 -25.93
CA ASP A 44 0.13 -2.07 -27.03
C ASP A 44 -1.35 -2.17 -26.64
N VAL A 45 -1.72 -3.13 -25.78
CA VAL A 45 -3.10 -3.34 -25.33
C VAL A 45 -3.54 -2.35 -24.25
N LEU A 46 -2.64 -1.98 -23.34
CA LEU A 46 -2.96 -1.06 -22.26
C LEU A 46 -2.76 0.39 -22.68
N GLU A 47 -3.77 1.20 -22.39
CA GLU A 47 -3.71 2.65 -22.52
C GLU A 47 -3.31 3.26 -21.17
N PHE A 48 -2.23 4.04 -21.19
CA PHE A 48 -1.66 4.67 -20.00
C PHE A 48 -1.84 6.17 -20.07
N THR A 49 -2.36 6.76 -19.00
CA THR A 49 -2.41 8.21 -18.78
C THR A 49 -1.50 8.57 -17.62
N SER A 50 -1.06 9.82 -17.51
CA SER A 50 -0.20 10.22 -16.39
C SER A 50 -0.45 11.65 -15.95
N THR A 51 -0.09 11.92 -14.69
CA THR A 51 0.14 13.30 -14.25
C THR A 51 1.38 13.88 -14.93
N LYS A 52 1.60 15.20 -14.80
CA LYS A 52 2.78 15.89 -15.36
C LYS A 52 4.11 15.25 -14.97
N SER A 53 4.18 14.62 -13.79
CA SER A 53 5.40 13.96 -13.32
C SER A 53 5.73 12.66 -14.08
N GLY A 54 4.72 12.00 -14.66
CA GLY A 54 4.86 10.75 -15.41
C GLY A 54 5.03 10.93 -16.93
N GLU A 55 4.87 12.15 -17.47
CA GLU A 55 4.98 12.42 -18.91
C GLU A 55 6.30 11.92 -19.54
N PRO A 56 7.50 12.10 -18.93
CA PRO A 56 8.74 11.59 -19.51
C PRO A 56 8.76 10.06 -19.64
N LEU A 57 8.05 9.34 -18.77
CA LEU A 57 7.91 7.89 -18.86
C LEU A 57 6.96 7.48 -19.98
N LEU A 58 5.83 8.18 -20.16
CA LEU A 58 4.91 7.89 -21.26
C LEU A 58 5.58 8.06 -22.62
N GLN A 59 6.37 9.14 -22.79
CA GLN A 59 7.18 9.33 -24.00
C GLN A 59 8.16 8.16 -24.24
N ALA A 60 8.75 7.62 -23.16
CA ALA A 60 9.64 6.46 -23.24
C ALA A 60 8.90 5.19 -23.66
N ILE A 61 7.69 4.99 -23.13
CA ILE A 61 6.81 3.90 -23.52
C ILE A 61 6.44 4.01 -25.00
N ASP A 62 6.08 5.20 -25.48
CA ASP A 62 5.75 5.44 -26.89
C ASP A 62 6.95 5.16 -27.80
N THR A 63 8.14 5.60 -27.39
CA THR A 63 9.40 5.27 -28.09
C THR A 63 9.58 3.74 -28.21
N ILE A 64 9.33 2.99 -27.13
CA ILE A 64 9.39 1.52 -27.15
C ILE A 64 8.29 0.92 -28.04
N LYS A 65 7.06 1.43 -28.02
CA LYS A 65 5.96 0.99 -28.89
C LYS A 65 6.34 1.17 -30.36
N GLU A 66 6.87 2.33 -30.74
CA GLU A 66 7.35 2.60 -32.10
C GLU A 66 8.50 1.67 -32.50
N MET A 67 9.47 1.47 -31.61
CA MET A 67 10.56 0.53 -31.85
C MET A 67 10.07 -0.90 -32.08
N ASN A 68 9.03 -1.33 -31.34
CA ASN A 68 8.40 -2.63 -31.50
C ASN A 68 7.68 -2.75 -32.85
N ARG A 69 6.91 -1.73 -33.24
CA ARG A 69 6.19 -1.70 -34.52
C ARG A 69 7.13 -1.74 -35.72
N HIS A 70 8.24 -1.03 -35.65
CA HIS A 70 9.22 -0.95 -36.74
C HIS A 70 10.39 -1.95 -36.62
N SER A 71 10.36 -2.84 -35.63
CA SER A 71 11.45 -3.79 -35.34
C SER A 71 12.84 -3.13 -35.22
N LYS A 72 12.89 -1.88 -34.73
CA LYS A 72 14.16 -1.13 -34.55
C LYS A 72 14.97 -1.77 -33.42
N ARG A 73 16.30 -1.86 -33.62
CA ARG A 73 17.22 -2.48 -32.66
C ARG A 73 17.93 -1.48 -31.74
N LYS A 74 18.17 -0.27 -32.21
CA LYS A 74 18.81 0.81 -31.43
C LYS A 74 17.77 1.77 -30.90
N ILE A 75 18.02 2.29 -29.71
CA ILE A 75 17.24 3.38 -29.13
C ILE A 75 17.63 4.68 -29.86
N PRO A 76 16.66 5.53 -30.22
CA PRO A 76 16.93 6.85 -30.79
C PRO A 76 17.76 7.74 -29.84
N GLU A 77 18.60 8.62 -30.38
CA GLU A 77 19.43 9.52 -29.55
C GLU A 77 18.59 10.56 -28.78
N ASP A 78 17.40 10.86 -29.28
CA ASP A 78 16.41 11.76 -28.68
C ASP A 78 15.46 11.06 -27.68
N ALA A 79 15.71 9.79 -27.37
CA ALA A 79 14.87 9.05 -26.43
C ALA A 79 14.86 9.73 -25.04
N PRO A 80 13.69 9.81 -24.37
CA PRO A 80 13.59 10.46 -23.08
C PRO A 80 14.39 9.68 -22.03
N LEU A 81 15.15 10.40 -21.20
CA LEU A 81 16.02 9.83 -20.16
C LEU A 81 15.72 10.39 -18.76
N ASN A 82 14.88 11.42 -18.67
CA ASN A 82 14.59 12.11 -17.41
C ASN A 82 13.84 11.25 -16.39
N PHE A 83 13.11 10.22 -16.84
CA PHE A 83 12.44 9.27 -15.95
C PHE A 83 13.41 8.27 -15.30
N VAL A 84 14.63 8.12 -15.83
CA VAL A 84 15.57 7.06 -15.42
C VAL A 84 16.16 7.39 -14.04
N PRO A 85 15.90 6.56 -13.01
CA PRO A 85 16.48 6.79 -11.68
C PRO A 85 18.00 6.70 -11.71
N ASN A 86 18.67 7.42 -10.80
CA ASN A 86 20.14 7.45 -10.73
C ASN A 86 20.78 6.06 -10.67
N ARG A 87 20.11 5.09 -10.06
CA ARG A 87 20.56 3.69 -9.99
C ARG A 87 20.65 3.03 -11.37
N TRP A 88 19.69 3.29 -12.25
CA TRP A 88 19.63 2.73 -13.59
C TRP A 88 20.59 3.42 -14.56
N LYS A 89 20.94 4.70 -14.34
CA LYS A 89 21.80 5.47 -15.25
C LYS A 89 23.13 4.77 -15.57
N LYS A 90 23.77 4.17 -14.57
CA LYS A 90 25.05 3.44 -14.75
C LYS A 90 24.96 2.25 -15.70
N HIS A 91 23.77 1.69 -15.89
CA HIS A 91 23.53 0.53 -16.74
C HIS A 91 22.87 0.89 -18.07
N VAL A 92 22.06 1.95 -18.06
CA VAL A 92 21.39 2.47 -19.26
C VAL A 92 22.38 3.13 -20.21
N PHE A 93 23.38 3.85 -19.69
CA PHE A 93 24.46 4.41 -20.49
C PHE A 93 25.63 3.43 -20.55
N SER A 94 26.02 3.06 -21.77
CA SER A 94 27.25 2.31 -22.03
C SER A 94 28.46 3.22 -21.95
N ASP A 95 29.67 2.64 -21.82
CA ASP A 95 30.94 3.39 -21.72
C ASP A 95 31.22 4.30 -22.93
N ASP A 96 30.63 3.98 -24.08
CA ASP A 96 30.70 4.75 -25.33
C ASP A 96 29.64 5.86 -25.42
N GLY A 97 28.85 6.07 -24.37
CA GLY A 97 27.75 7.04 -24.32
C GLY A 97 26.48 6.56 -25.03
N SER A 98 26.45 5.35 -25.58
CA SER A 98 25.26 4.79 -26.23
C SER A 98 24.27 4.24 -25.19
N ILE A 99 22.98 4.19 -25.57
CA ILE A 99 21.92 3.68 -24.69
C ILE A 99 21.79 2.16 -24.87
N ASP A 100 22.01 1.37 -23.80
CA ASP A 100 21.75 -0.07 -23.82
C ASP A 100 20.24 -0.31 -23.80
N ARG A 101 19.74 -0.92 -24.89
CA ARG A 101 18.32 -1.21 -25.08
C ARG A 101 17.72 -2.06 -23.96
N HIS A 102 18.44 -3.09 -23.50
CA HIS A 102 17.91 -4.01 -22.52
C HIS A 102 17.68 -3.31 -21.19
N TYR A 103 18.65 -2.53 -20.74
CA TYR A 103 18.53 -1.78 -19.49
C TYR A 103 17.52 -0.64 -19.59
N TYR A 104 17.44 0.05 -20.73
CA TYR A 104 16.44 1.09 -20.93
C TYR A 104 15.01 0.54 -20.88
N GLU A 105 14.70 -0.53 -21.63
CA GLU A 105 13.37 -1.14 -21.60
C GLU A 105 13.01 -1.66 -20.20
N MET A 106 13.97 -2.24 -19.47
CA MET A 106 13.75 -2.66 -18.09
C MET A 106 13.53 -1.49 -17.13
N ALA A 107 14.26 -0.39 -17.31
CA ALA A 107 14.08 0.83 -16.54
C ALA A 107 12.67 1.38 -16.76
N VAL A 108 12.20 1.45 -18.01
CA VAL A 108 10.83 1.87 -18.35
C VAL A 108 9.81 0.98 -17.65
N LEU A 109 9.93 -0.35 -17.76
CA LEU A 109 8.96 -1.27 -17.14
C LEU A 109 8.97 -1.20 -15.60
N THR A 110 10.14 -0.99 -15.01
CA THR A 110 10.29 -0.84 -13.56
C THR A 110 9.64 0.45 -13.08
N GLU A 111 9.92 1.56 -13.76
CA GLU A 111 9.32 2.84 -13.43
C GLU A 111 7.81 2.88 -13.72
N LEU A 112 7.35 2.21 -14.78
CA LEU A 112 5.92 2.03 -15.05
C LEU A 112 5.23 1.34 -13.87
N ARG A 113 5.79 0.22 -13.39
CA ARG A 113 5.27 -0.44 -12.19
C ARG A 113 5.24 0.50 -10.98
N ASN A 114 6.30 1.29 -10.78
CA ASN A 114 6.40 2.19 -9.63
C ASN A 114 5.38 3.33 -9.70
N LEU A 115 5.22 3.97 -10.85
CA LEU A 115 4.30 5.09 -11.05
C LEU A 115 2.84 4.65 -11.09
N VAL A 116 2.54 3.46 -11.59
CA VAL A 116 1.20 2.85 -11.46
C VAL A 116 0.87 2.59 -9.99
N ARG A 117 1.83 2.06 -9.23
CA ARG A 117 1.64 1.81 -7.79
C ARG A 117 1.49 3.09 -6.99
N SER A 118 2.15 4.18 -7.38
CA SER A 118 2.05 5.48 -6.71
C SER A 118 0.87 6.33 -7.18
N GLY A 119 0.14 5.90 -8.23
CA GLY A 119 -0.96 6.67 -8.82
C GLY A 119 -0.53 7.84 -9.70
N ASN A 120 0.75 7.92 -10.09
CA ASN A 120 1.23 8.96 -11.02
C ASN A 120 0.99 8.60 -12.50
N VAL A 121 0.84 7.30 -12.77
CA VAL A 121 0.39 6.74 -14.04
C VAL A 121 -0.87 5.94 -13.78
N SER A 122 -1.87 6.13 -14.62
CA SER A 122 -3.16 5.45 -14.56
C SER A 122 -3.38 4.62 -15.81
N ILE A 123 -4.26 3.62 -15.71
CA ILE A 123 -4.58 2.68 -16.78
C ILE A 123 -6.05 2.84 -17.11
N THR A 124 -6.36 3.24 -18.34
CA THR A 124 -7.75 3.45 -18.79
C THR A 124 -8.54 2.15 -18.66
N GLY A 125 -9.72 2.23 -18.04
CA GLY A 125 -10.59 1.06 -17.80
C GLY A 125 -10.21 0.18 -16.61
N SER A 126 -9.12 0.48 -15.88
CA SER A 126 -8.74 -0.25 -14.67
C SER A 126 -9.43 0.31 -13.44
N ARG A 127 -10.27 -0.46 -12.76
CA ARG A 127 -10.87 -0.02 -11.48
C ARG A 127 -9.85 0.22 -10.37
N GLN A 128 -8.74 -0.52 -10.35
CA GLN A 128 -7.73 -0.41 -9.29
C GLN A 128 -6.69 0.69 -9.57
N HIS A 129 -6.44 0.98 -10.85
CA HIS A 129 -5.40 1.91 -11.29
C HIS A 129 -5.96 3.01 -12.21
N GLN A 130 -7.24 3.38 -12.08
CA GLN A 130 -7.84 4.51 -12.82
C GLN A 130 -7.26 5.85 -12.35
N ASP A 131 -7.49 6.89 -13.12
CA ASP A 131 -7.12 8.26 -12.76
C ASP A 131 -7.81 8.68 -11.46
N PHE A 132 -7.10 9.43 -10.62
CA PHE A 132 -7.68 9.99 -9.41
C PHE A 132 -8.87 10.89 -9.73
N GLU A 133 -8.80 11.69 -10.80
CA GLU A 133 -9.90 12.58 -11.19
C GLU A 133 -11.17 11.82 -11.57
N GLU A 134 -11.06 10.57 -12.05
CA GLU A 134 -12.22 9.72 -12.39
C GLU A 134 -12.99 9.22 -11.15
N TYR A 135 -12.39 9.23 -9.96
CA TYR A 135 -13.12 8.95 -8.71
C TYR A 135 -13.91 10.15 -8.21
N LEU A 136 -13.63 11.34 -8.73
CA LEU A 136 -14.25 12.59 -8.29
C LEU A 136 -15.49 12.88 -9.12
N ILE A 137 -16.35 13.73 -8.57
CA ILE A 137 -17.43 14.35 -9.35
C ILE A 137 -16.75 15.23 -10.40
N SER A 138 -17.11 15.06 -11.68
CA SER A 138 -16.56 15.87 -12.77
C SER A 138 -16.79 17.36 -12.49
N LYS A 139 -15.88 18.23 -12.98
CA LYS A 139 -16.01 19.68 -12.77
C LYS A 139 -17.34 20.22 -13.28
N ASP A 140 -17.82 19.73 -14.42
CA ASP A 140 -19.11 20.12 -15.00
C ASP A 140 -20.30 19.69 -14.14
N GLN A 141 -20.24 18.48 -13.58
CA GLN A 141 -21.29 18.00 -12.68
C GLN A 141 -21.25 18.75 -11.35
N TRP A 142 -20.06 18.99 -10.81
CA TRP A 142 -19.87 19.80 -9.60
C TRP A 142 -20.46 21.19 -9.76
N GLU A 143 -20.17 21.89 -10.86
CA GLU A 143 -20.72 23.23 -11.12
C GLU A 143 -22.25 23.27 -11.18
N LYS A 144 -22.88 22.19 -11.68
CA LYS A 144 -24.35 22.06 -11.71
C LYS A 144 -24.96 21.74 -10.35
N GLU A 145 -24.27 20.93 -9.55
CA GLU A 145 -24.80 20.37 -8.30
C GLU A 145 -24.32 21.11 -7.04
N LYS A 146 -23.34 22.01 -7.13
CA LYS A 146 -22.67 22.61 -5.96
C LYS A 146 -23.61 23.33 -4.98
N TYR A 147 -24.72 23.88 -5.46
CA TYR A 147 -25.75 24.55 -4.62
C TYR A 147 -26.95 23.66 -4.27
N ASN A 148 -27.03 22.46 -4.85
CA ASN A 148 -28.14 21.51 -4.67
C ASN A 148 -27.67 20.19 -4.03
N ASN A 149 -26.49 20.18 -3.43
CA ASN A 149 -25.97 19.03 -2.71
C ASN A 149 -26.31 19.13 -1.21
N ARG A 150 -26.23 18.00 -0.50
CA ARG A 150 -26.48 17.93 0.96
C ARG A 150 -25.24 18.27 1.79
N LEU A 151 -24.28 19.01 1.23
CA LEU A 151 -23.07 19.35 1.97
C LEU A 151 -23.41 20.39 3.03
N VAL A 152 -22.89 20.19 4.23
CA VAL A 152 -23.06 21.10 5.37
C VAL A 152 -22.11 22.30 5.28
N VAL A 153 -21.34 22.39 4.19
CA VAL A 153 -20.21 23.29 4.02
C VAL A 153 -20.48 24.23 2.84
N PRO A 154 -20.07 25.52 2.91
CA PRO A 154 -20.18 26.43 1.78
C PRO A 154 -19.53 25.85 0.51
N PRO A 155 -20.14 26.04 -0.67
CA PRO A 155 -19.58 25.56 -1.94
C PRO A 155 -18.39 26.41 -2.45
N SER A 156 -18.17 27.58 -1.85
CA SER A 156 -17.07 28.49 -2.13
C SER A 156 -15.90 28.17 -1.20
N VAL A 157 -14.72 27.96 -1.76
CA VAL A 157 -13.49 27.67 -1.00
C VAL A 157 -13.12 28.88 -0.14
N GLU A 158 -13.25 30.08 -0.70
CA GLU A 158 -12.97 31.34 -0.03
C GLU A 158 -13.89 31.54 1.18
N ASP A 159 -15.20 31.30 1.00
CA ASP A 159 -16.18 31.43 2.09
C ASP A 159 -15.94 30.38 3.18
N TYR A 160 -15.64 29.14 2.78
CA TYR A 160 -15.29 28.08 3.73
C TYR A 160 -14.05 28.42 4.55
N LEU A 161 -12.98 28.87 3.88
CA LEU A 161 -11.74 29.24 4.55
C LEU A 161 -11.95 30.43 5.47
N PHE A 162 -12.70 31.43 5.03
CA PHE A 162 -13.04 32.59 5.86
C PHE A 162 -13.82 32.17 7.12
N GLU A 163 -14.89 31.38 6.98
CA GLU A 163 -15.68 30.88 8.12
C GLU A 163 -14.82 30.07 9.09
N ARG A 164 -13.95 29.18 8.58
CA ARG A 164 -13.07 28.36 9.41
C ARG A 164 -12.00 29.17 10.11
N MET A 165 -11.38 30.14 9.43
CA MET A 165 -10.42 31.05 10.03
C MET A 165 -11.06 31.91 11.09
N GLU A 166 -12.25 32.45 10.84
CA GLU A 166 -12.98 33.26 11.82
C GLU A 166 -13.38 32.41 13.03
N SER A 167 -13.90 31.20 12.83
CA SER A 167 -14.23 30.28 13.93
C SER A 167 -12.97 29.89 14.73
N LEU A 168 -11.85 29.66 14.06
CA LEU A 168 -10.58 29.33 14.72
C LEU A 168 -10.11 30.53 15.55
N GLN A 169 -10.11 31.72 14.96
CA GLN A 169 -9.68 32.95 15.63
C GLN A 169 -10.54 33.25 16.84
N LYS A 170 -11.88 33.17 16.72
CA LYS A 170 -12.81 33.32 17.86
C LYS A 170 -12.49 32.34 18.99
N ARG A 171 -12.23 31.07 18.67
CA ARG A 171 -11.88 30.04 19.67
C ARG A 171 -10.52 30.31 20.30
N LEU A 172 -9.52 30.70 19.51
CA LEU A 172 -8.19 31.05 20.03
C LEU A 172 -8.27 32.27 20.94
N THR A 173 -8.97 33.33 20.55
CA THR A 173 -9.18 34.51 21.39
C THR A 173 -9.87 34.14 22.70
N TRP A 174 -10.90 33.30 22.65
CA TRP A 174 -11.56 32.80 23.85
C TRP A 174 -10.61 31.98 24.73
N ILE A 175 -9.85 31.04 24.15
CA ILE A 175 -8.86 30.24 24.89
C ILE A 175 -7.83 31.16 25.54
N THR A 176 -7.24 32.11 24.80
CA THR A 176 -6.25 33.04 25.34
C THR A 176 -6.80 33.85 26.51
N ALA A 177 -8.06 34.29 26.44
CA ALA A 177 -8.70 35.04 27.52
C ALA A 177 -9.03 34.20 28.76
N ASN A 178 -9.22 32.89 28.60
CA ASN A 178 -9.68 31.99 29.67
C ASN A 178 -8.63 30.93 30.04
N ILE A 179 -7.39 31.02 29.54
CA ILE A 179 -6.41 29.92 29.65
C ILE A 179 -6.05 29.59 31.09
N SER A 180 -6.11 30.58 31.99
CA SER A 180 -5.88 30.42 33.42
C SER A 180 -7.03 29.73 34.16
N ASP A 181 -8.22 29.74 33.58
CA ASP A 181 -9.45 29.21 34.18
C ASP A 181 -9.88 27.87 33.56
N ILE A 182 -9.19 27.39 32.52
CA ILE A 182 -9.48 26.12 31.85
C ILE A 182 -8.75 24.98 32.56
N GLU A 183 -9.52 24.13 33.23
CA GLU A 183 -8.99 22.92 33.86
C GLU A 183 -8.40 21.95 32.83
N GLY A 184 -7.21 21.43 33.11
CA GLY A 184 -6.53 20.47 32.24
C GLY A 184 -5.84 21.09 31.02
N VAL A 185 -5.74 22.40 30.90
CA VAL A 185 -4.96 23.08 29.85
C VAL A 185 -3.87 23.92 30.50
N ASN A 186 -2.62 23.73 30.07
CA ASN A 186 -1.48 24.51 30.53
C ASN A 186 -0.69 25.04 29.32
N PHE A 187 -0.17 26.25 29.42
CA PHE A 187 0.65 26.88 28.38
C PHE A 187 2.02 27.22 28.96
N GLU A 188 3.04 26.45 28.60
CA GLU A 188 4.41 26.61 29.10
C GLU A 188 5.39 26.69 27.93
N ASN A 189 6.31 27.66 27.95
CA ASN A 189 7.39 27.82 26.96
C ASN A 189 6.93 27.83 25.49
N GLY A 190 5.71 28.32 25.21
CA GLY A 190 5.15 28.35 23.86
C GLY A 190 4.42 27.07 23.43
N TYR A 191 4.31 26.08 24.33
CA TYR A 191 3.62 24.81 24.07
C TYR A 191 2.31 24.72 24.85
N LEU A 192 1.25 24.32 24.15
CA LEU A 192 -0.05 24.03 24.72
C LEU A 192 -0.09 22.55 25.18
N HIS A 193 -0.10 22.34 26.48
CA HIS A 193 -0.28 21.04 27.10
C HIS A 193 -1.74 20.81 27.45
N ILE A 194 -2.36 19.82 26.81
CA ILE A 194 -3.75 19.41 27.07
C ILE A 194 -3.69 18.09 27.83
N GLN A 195 -4.20 18.07 29.06
CA GLN A 195 -4.35 16.86 29.84
C GLN A 195 -5.30 15.90 29.14
N ARG A 196 -4.98 14.61 29.24
CA ARG A 196 -5.83 13.56 28.68
C ARG A 196 -7.16 13.57 29.41
N LEU A 197 -8.25 13.69 28.65
CA LEU A 197 -9.60 13.53 29.18
C LEU A 197 -9.74 12.19 29.90
N GLU A 198 -10.14 12.24 31.16
CA GLU A 198 -10.57 11.05 31.87
C GLU A 198 -11.93 10.56 31.34
N LYS A 199 -12.22 9.29 31.60
CA LYS A 199 -13.44 8.65 31.15
C LYS A 199 -14.64 9.21 31.92
N ASN A 200 -15.27 10.26 31.39
CA ASN A 200 -16.48 10.85 31.94
C ASN A 200 -17.74 10.12 31.44
N VAL A 201 -17.84 8.81 31.71
CA VAL A 201 -19.05 8.04 31.40
C VAL A 201 -19.93 8.05 32.65
N PRO A 202 -21.16 8.62 32.61
CA PRO A 202 -22.04 8.64 33.78
C PRO A 202 -22.34 7.24 34.31
N ASP A 203 -22.42 7.09 35.63
CA ASP A 203 -22.74 5.80 36.26
C ASP A 203 -24.06 5.22 35.76
N ALA A 204 -25.06 6.07 35.48
CA ALA A 204 -26.32 5.65 34.87
C ALA A 204 -26.10 4.97 33.51
N ALA A 205 -25.23 5.50 32.65
CA ALA A 205 -24.92 4.91 31.35
C ALA A 205 -24.17 3.58 31.50
N ARG A 206 -23.25 3.50 32.49
CA ARG A 206 -22.54 2.25 32.81
C ARG A 206 -23.50 1.17 33.32
N ASN A 207 -24.41 1.52 34.22
CA ASN A 207 -25.41 0.61 34.77
C ASN A 207 -26.39 0.14 33.69
N TYR A 208 -26.85 1.04 32.84
CA TYR A 208 -27.72 0.69 31.72
C TYR A 208 -27.02 -0.26 30.73
N SER A 209 -25.75 0.03 30.40
CA SER A 209 -24.94 -0.87 29.57
C SER A 209 -24.85 -2.27 30.18
N LEU A 210 -24.58 -2.39 31.49
CA LEU A 210 -24.54 -3.67 32.19
C LEU A 210 -25.89 -4.40 32.14
N SER A 211 -27.01 -3.69 32.36
CA SER A 211 -28.36 -4.28 32.24
C SER A 211 -28.64 -4.77 30.83
N LEU A 212 -28.23 -4.04 29.78
CA LEU A 212 -28.36 -4.49 28.40
C LEU A 212 -27.53 -5.76 28.12
N TYR A 213 -26.29 -5.83 28.61
CA TYR A 213 -25.45 -7.01 28.46
C TYR A 213 -26.02 -8.25 29.19
N GLN A 214 -26.76 -8.06 30.28
CA GLN A 214 -27.43 -9.16 30.99
C GLN A 214 -28.61 -9.76 30.21
N LEU A 215 -29.20 -9.01 29.27
CA LEU A 215 -30.27 -9.50 28.41
C LEU A 215 -29.75 -10.36 27.26
N LEU A 216 -28.46 -10.27 26.94
CA LEU A 216 -27.86 -11.04 25.85
C LEU A 216 -27.45 -12.44 26.35
N PRO A 217 -27.74 -13.51 25.58
CA PRO A 217 -27.27 -14.84 25.91
C PRO A 217 -25.75 -14.89 25.90
N ARG A 218 -25.16 -15.62 26.85
CA ARG A 218 -23.72 -15.88 26.86
C ARG A 218 -23.40 -17.01 25.89
N VAL A 219 -23.00 -16.65 24.67
CA VAL A 219 -22.57 -17.59 23.63
C VAL A 219 -21.05 -17.60 23.56
N LYS A 220 -20.45 -18.78 23.34
CA LYS A 220 -19.01 -18.85 23.08
C LYS A 220 -18.72 -18.26 21.72
N LEU A 221 -17.73 -17.38 21.63
CA LEU A 221 -17.36 -16.74 20.37
C LEU A 221 -17.02 -17.76 19.26
N THR A 222 -16.47 -18.91 19.64
CA THR A 222 -16.19 -20.03 18.72
C THR A 222 -17.45 -20.58 18.07
N ASP A 223 -18.52 -20.75 18.85
CA ASP A 223 -19.78 -21.33 18.38
C ASP A 223 -20.48 -20.35 17.46
N LEU A 224 -20.46 -19.06 17.81
CA LEU A 224 -20.97 -17.98 16.95
C LEU A 224 -20.21 -17.89 15.63
N LEU A 225 -18.88 -18.01 15.67
CA LEU A 225 -18.05 -17.94 14.46
C LEU A 225 -18.30 -19.14 13.53
N MET A 226 -18.49 -20.34 14.09
CA MET A 226 -18.88 -21.53 13.35
C MET A 226 -20.27 -21.36 12.72
N GLU A 227 -21.25 -20.88 13.47
CA GLU A 227 -22.61 -20.66 12.99
C GLU A 227 -22.66 -19.64 11.83
N VAL A 228 -21.92 -18.54 11.94
CA VAL A 228 -21.78 -17.55 10.85
C VAL A 228 -21.11 -18.16 9.62
N SER A 229 -20.14 -19.05 9.82
CA SER A 229 -19.51 -19.80 8.74
C SER A 229 -20.50 -20.76 8.08
N GLU A 230 -21.35 -21.46 8.83
CA GLU A 230 -22.44 -22.26 8.25
C GLU A 230 -23.43 -21.41 7.43
N TRP A 231 -23.73 -20.18 7.85
CA TRP A 231 -24.67 -19.31 7.15
C TRP A 231 -24.11 -18.72 5.86
N THR A 232 -22.85 -18.31 5.88
CA THR A 232 -22.25 -17.48 4.82
C THR A 232 -21.25 -18.22 3.96
N GLY A 233 -20.66 -19.31 4.46
CA GLY A 233 -19.56 -20.00 3.82
C GLY A 233 -18.30 -19.15 3.65
N PHE A 234 -18.09 -18.13 4.50
CA PHE A 234 -17.00 -17.17 4.34
C PHE A 234 -15.62 -17.84 4.36
N GLU A 235 -15.48 -18.96 5.06
CA GLU A 235 -14.24 -19.72 5.17
C GLU A 235 -13.71 -20.18 3.81
N LYS A 236 -14.60 -20.36 2.83
CA LYS A 236 -14.22 -20.77 1.46
C LYS A 236 -13.46 -19.68 0.70
N GLN A 237 -13.51 -18.43 1.17
CA GLN A 237 -12.78 -17.31 0.60
C GLN A 237 -11.31 -17.25 1.08
N PHE A 238 -10.95 -18.02 2.10
CA PHE A 238 -9.57 -18.12 2.61
C PHE A 238 -8.75 -19.08 1.72
N LEU A 239 -8.50 -18.66 0.47
CA LEU A 239 -7.83 -19.49 -0.53
C LEU A 239 -6.38 -19.83 -0.12
N HIS A 240 -5.86 -20.95 -0.61
CA HIS A 240 -4.47 -21.35 -0.38
C HIS A 240 -3.49 -20.53 -1.24
N ALA A 241 -2.43 -19.96 -0.65
CA ALA A 241 -1.52 -19.04 -1.36
C ALA A 241 -0.79 -19.67 -2.55
N SER A 242 -0.52 -20.97 -2.46
CA SER A 242 0.20 -21.71 -3.50
C SER A 242 -0.70 -22.30 -4.59
N THR A 243 -1.96 -22.59 -4.28
CA THR A 243 -2.86 -23.31 -5.20
C THR A 243 -4.08 -22.51 -5.62
N LEU A 244 -4.38 -21.39 -4.94
CA LEU A 244 -5.58 -20.57 -5.10
C LEU A 244 -6.89 -21.37 -4.98
N GLN A 245 -6.83 -22.54 -4.32
CA GLN A 245 -7.99 -23.37 -4.08
C GLN A 245 -8.62 -23.05 -2.72
N PRO A 246 -9.95 -23.23 -2.59
CA PRO A 246 -10.61 -23.10 -1.30
C PRO A 246 -10.08 -24.15 -0.32
N PRO A 247 -10.15 -23.84 0.98
CA PRO A 247 -9.75 -24.77 2.03
C PRO A 247 -10.69 -25.97 2.08
N LYS A 248 -10.15 -27.11 2.53
CA LYS A 248 -10.92 -28.33 2.76
C LYS A 248 -11.73 -28.22 4.05
N GLU A 249 -12.78 -29.01 4.17
CA GLU A 249 -13.61 -29.05 5.39
C GLU A 249 -12.79 -29.36 6.66
N GLU A 250 -11.76 -30.20 6.55
CA GLU A 250 -10.84 -30.52 7.66
C GLU A 250 -10.02 -29.31 8.13
N GLU A 251 -9.85 -28.29 7.28
CA GLU A 251 -9.09 -27.07 7.57
C GLU A 251 -9.96 -25.96 8.19
N LYS A 252 -11.29 -26.15 8.21
CA LYS A 252 -12.25 -25.21 8.79
C LYS A 252 -11.91 -24.81 10.23
N PRO A 253 -11.58 -25.74 11.16
CA PRO A 253 -11.22 -25.38 12.53
C PRO A 253 -9.94 -24.53 12.62
N ALA A 254 -8.96 -24.78 11.75
CA ALA A 254 -7.72 -24.02 11.69
C ALA A 254 -7.96 -22.58 11.23
N ILE A 255 -8.85 -22.38 10.26
CA ILE A 255 -9.28 -21.03 9.82
C ILE A 255 -9.98 -20.29 10.94
N MET A 256 -10.87 -20.95 11.69
CA MET A 256 -11.56 -20.33 12.83
C MET A 256 -10.58 -19.93 13.93
N ALA A 257 -9.63 -20.80 14.26
CA ALA A 257 -8.58 -20.50 15.24
C ALA A 257 -7.71 -19.32 14.78
N ALA A 258 -7.33 -19.29 13.50
CA ALA A 258 -6.61 -18.19 12.87
C ALA A 258 -7.35 -16.84 12.99
N ILE A 259 -8.64 -16.81 12.64
CA ILE A 259 -9.48 -15.61 12.72
C ILE A 259 -9.63 -15.16 14.17
N MET A 260 -9.87 -16.09 15.09
CA MET A 260 -9.94 -15.79 16.53
C MET A 260 -8.64 -15.17 17.02
N ALA A 261 -7.49 -15.76 16.66
CA ALA A 261 -6.18 -15.30 17.11
C ALA A 261 -5.90 -13.84 16.72
N MET A 262 -6.27 -13.48 15.48
CA MET A 262 -6.13 -12.11 14.97
C MET A 262 -7.21 -11.17 15.51
N GLY A 263 -8.47 -11.61 15.50
CA GLY A 263 -9.62 -10.81 15.92
C GLY A 263 -9.64 -10.47 17.41
N THR A 264 -9.07 -11.33 18.26
CA THR A 264 -8.98 -11.09 19.72
C THR A 264 -7.59 -10.66 20.18
N ASN A 265 -6.67 -10.33 19.26
CA ASN A 265 -5.30 -9.90 19.55
C ASN A 265 -4.51 -10.88 20.48
N VAL A 266 -4.81 -12.18 20.39
CA VAL A 266 -4.11 -13.23 21.16
C VAL A 266 -2.84 -13.67 20.42
N GLY A 267 -2.86 -13.60 19.09
CA GLY A 267 -1.75 -14.00 18.22
C GLY A 267 -1.74 -15.52 17.93
N LEU A 268 -1.21 -15.88 16.75
CA LEU A 268 -1.29 -17.25 16.21
C LEU A 268 -0.51 -18.28 17.05
N THR A 269 0.59 -17.85 17.69
CA THR A 269 1.42 -18.72 18.55
C THR A 269 0.66 -19.16 19.79
N LYS A 270 0.11 -18.19 20.54
CA LYS A 270 -0.67 -18.49 21.76
C LYS A 270 -1.95 -19.26 21.44
N MET A 271 -2.57 -19.00 20.29
CA MET A 271 -3.74 -19.75 19.87
C MET A 271 -3.43 -21.21 19.54
N ALA A 272 -2.29 -21.47 18.89
CA ALA A 272 -1.83 -22.83 18.62
C ALA A 272 -1.48 -23.61 19.90
N GLU A 273 -0.92 -22.93 20.91
CA GLU A 273 -0.67 -23.54 22.23
C GLU A 273 -1.96 -23.84 23.00
N ALA A 274 -3.01 -23.05 22.78
CA ALA A 274 -4.30 -23.18 23.48
C ALA A 274 -5.30 -24.11 22.77
N THR A 275 -5.00 -24.60 21.57
CA THR A 275 -5.92 -25.41 20.77
C THR A 275 -5.32 -26.76 20.42
N ASP A 276 -5.85 -27.81 21.02
CA ASP A 276 -5.42 -29.18 20.74
C ASP A 276 -5.65 -29.56 19.28
N GLY A 277 -4.59 -30.02 18.60
CA GLY A 277 -4.64 -30.49 17.21
C GLY A 277 -4.43 -29.41 16.14
N ILE A 278 -4.23 -28.14 16.49
CA ILE A 278 -3.98 -27.05 15.53
C ILE A 278 -2.58 -26.46 15.75
N SER A 279 -1.68 -26.69 14.80
CA SER A 279 -0.31 -26.17 14.86
C SER A 279 -0.22 -24.72 14.37
N TYR A 280 0.82 -24.00 14.82
CA TYR A 280 1.14 -22.65 14.33
C TYR A 280 1.27 -22.60 12.80
N ARG A 281 1.87 -23.64 12.19
CA ARG A 281 2.04 -23.71 10.73
C ARG A 281 0.71 -23.80 10.00
N GLN A 282 -0.27 -24.55 10.52
CA GLN A 282 -1.61 -24.63 9.94
C GLN A 282 -2.34 -23.28 10.03
N ASN A 283 -2.23 -22.58 11.17
CA ASN A 283 -2.82 -21.26 11.34
C ASN A 283 -2.24 -20.22 10.35
N VAL A 284 -0.93 -20.18 10.16
CA VAL A 284 -0.27 -19.26 9.22
C VAL A 284 -0.65 -19.58 7.76
N TYR A 285 -0.72 -20.87 7.42
CA TYR A 285 -1.04 -21.32 6.06
C TYR A 285 -2.44 -20.86 5.62
N CYS A 286 -3.40 -20.82 6.54
CA CYS A 286 -4.77 -20.38 6.27
C CYS A 286 -4.94 -18.86 6.07
N ILE A 287 -4.02 -18.03 6.58
CA ILE A 287 -4.20 -16.57 6.62
C ILE A 287 -3.53 -15.86 5.44
N THR A 288 -2.55 -16.51 4.80
CA THR A 288 -1.61 -15.84 3.86
C THR A 288 -2.30 -15.28 2.60
N VAL A 289 -3.58 -15.57 2.35
CA VAL A 289 -4.33 -15.07 1.17
C VAL A 289 -5.53 -14.19 1.52
N ALA A 290 -5.98 -14.14 2.77
CA ALA A 290 -7.18 -13.36 3.12
C ALA A 290 -6.98 -11.84 3.03
N PHE A 291 -5.73 -11.37 2.90
CA PHE A 291 -5.35 -9.96 2.95
C PHE A 291 -4.46 -9.50 1.79
N VAL A 292 -4.37 -10.26 0.69
CA VAL A 292 -3.72 -9.83 -0.57
C VAL A 292 -4.75 -9.81 -1.68
#